data_AF-A0A5C9BU12-F1
#
_entry.id   AF-A0A5C9BU12-F1
#
_cell.length_a   1.000
_cell.length_b   1.000
_cell.length_c   1.000
_cell.angle_alpha   90.00
_cell.angle_beta   90.00
_cell.angle_gamma   90.00
#
_symmetry.space_group_name_H-M   'P 1'
#
loop_
_entity.id
_entity.type
_entity.pdbx_description
1 polymer ?
#
loop_
_entity_poly.entity_id
_entity_poly.type
_entity_poly.pdbx_seq_one_letter_code
_entity_poly.pdbx_strand_id
1 'polypeptide(L)'
;MLPNWQPIEALPFIAGMLDDQLQSLHKQVGNLEQCRHRPGVLDSETASRLQAVFGEQQDLLPVFREQLVRWLELPLDEHQRLEINRLNAVLDQMKDAIEHILSLAKNGH
;
A
#
# COMPACT_ATOMS: atom_id res chain seq x y z
N MET A 1 -2.33 -3.97 20.62
CA MET A 1 -0.98 -4.57 20.61
C MET A 1 -0.05 -3.57 19.96
N LEU A 2 1.18 -3.39 20.46
CA LEU A 2 2.16 -2.52 19.80
C LEU A 2 2.70 -3.22 18.55
N PRO A 3 3.01 -2.50 17.46
CA PRO A 3 3.67 -3.09 16.29
C PRO A 3 4.99 -3.75 16.69
N ASN A 4 5.29 -4.90 16.07
CA ASN A 4 6.60 -5.53 16.22
C ASN A 4 7.59 -4.86 15.26
N TRP A 5 8.40 -3.94 15.77
CA TRP A 5 9.40 -3.22 14.98
C TRP A 5 10.51 -4.15 14.50
N GLN A 6 10.89 -3.99 13.24
CA GLN A 6 11.87 -4.81 12.54
C GLN A 6 13.27 -4.18 12.60
N PRO A 7 14.33 -5.01 12.65
CA PRO A 7 15.71 -4.52 12.60
C PRO A 7 16.08 -4.13 11.15
N ILE A 8 17.13 -3.33 10.97
CA ILE A 8 17.50 -2.76 9.64
C ILE A 8 17.86 -3.85 8.62
N GLU A 9 18.29 -5.01 9.08
CA GLU A 9 18.59 -6.19 8.26
C GLU A 9 17.35 -6.71 7.52
N ALA A 10 16.14 -6.37 7.98
CA ALA A 10 14.90 -6.68 7.29
C ALA A 10 14.58 -5.73 6.12
N LEU A 11 15.35 -4.66 5.92
CA LEU A 11 15.12 -3.66 4.87
C LEU A 11 14.96 -4.27 3.47
N PRO A 12 15.83 -5.20 2.99
CA PRO A 12 15.67 -5.77 1.64
C PRO A 12 14.39 -6.59 1.49
N PHE A 13 13.98 -7.29 2.55
CA PHE A 13 12.76 -8.09 2.54
C PHE A 13 11.52 -7.20 2.52
N ILE A 14 11.46 -6.18 3.39
CA ILE A 14 10.36 -5.22 3.43
C ILE A 14 10.29 -4.43 2.11
N ALA A 15 11.43 -4.07 1.52
CA ALA A 15 11.48 -3.39 0.24
C ALA A 15 10.80 -4.20 -0.87
N GLY A 16 11.22 -5.46 -1.07
CA GLY A 16 10.63 -6.34 -2.07
C GLY A 16 9.14 -6.57 -1.84
N MET A 17 8.74 -6.78 -0.59
CA MET A 17 7.33 -6.94 -0.23
C MET A 17 6.50 -5.70 -0.59
N LEU A 18 6.98 -4.48 -0.30
CA LEU A 18 6.27 -3.25 -0.63
C LEU A 18 6.21 -3.00 -2.14
N ASP A 19 7.27 -3.34 -2.88
CA ASP A 19 7.29 -3.24 -4.35
C ASP A 19 6.28 -4.20 -5.00
N ASP A 20 6.23 -5.46 -4.54
CA ASP A 20 5.25 -6.44 -5.00
C ASP A 20 3.82 -6.01 -4.66
N GLN A 21 3.62 -5.45 -3.46
CA GLN A 21 2.31 -4.94 -3.03
C GLN A 21 1.88 -3.75 -3.88
N LEU A 22 2.77 -2.80 -4.19
CA LEU A 22 2.49 -1.67 -5.08
C LEU A 22 2.13 -2.15 -6.48
N GLN A 23 2.85 -3.13 -7.02
CA GLN A 23 2.52 -3.72 -8.33
C GLN A 23 1.12 -4.36 -8.31
N SER A 24 0.78 -5.07 -7.24
CA SER A 24 -0.55 -5.67 -7.05
C SER A 24 -1.65 -4.60 -7.01
N LEU A 25 -1.43 -3.50 -6.29
CA LEU A 25 -2.35 -2.36 -6.21
C LEU A 25 -2.58 -1.73 -7.59
N HIS A 26 -1.53 -1.49 -8.37
CA HIS A 26 -1.67 -0.97 -9.73
C HIS A 26 -2.47 -1.91 -10.64
N LYS A 27 -2.26 -3.23 -10.54
CA LYS A 27 -3.08 -4.21 -11.28
C LYS A 27 -4.55 -4.12 -10.85
N GLN A 28 -4.83 -3.99 -9.57
CA GLN A 28 -6.20 -3.87 -9.06
C GLN A 28 -6.88 -2.58 -9.54
N VAL A 29 -6.18 -1.44 -9.50
CA VAL A 29 -6.68 -0.18 -10.08
C VAL A 29 -7.04 -0.38 -11.55
N GLY A 30 -6.14 -0.96 -12.35
CA GLY A 30 -6.38 -1.21 -13.78
C GLY A 30 -7.59 -2.09 -14.06
N ASN A 31 -7.79 -3.14 -13.26
CA ASN A 31 -8.95 -4.02 -13.37
C ASN A 31 -10.26 -3.28 -13.04
N LEU A 32 -10.28 -2.49 -11.98
CA LEU A 32 -11.48 -1.75 -11.56
C LEU A 32 -11.83 -0.62 -12.52
N GLU A 33 -10.84 0.06 -13.08
CA GLU A 33 -11.03 1.09 -14.11
C GLU A 33 -11.69 0.51 -15.38
N GLN A 34 -11.32 -0.71 -15.78
CA GLN A 34 -12.00 -1.41 -16.89
C GLN A 34 -13.46 -1.73 -16.57
N CYS A 35 -13.77 -2.07 -15.31
CA CYS A 35 -15.13 -2.32 -14.85
C CYS A 35 -15.97 -1.03 -14.75
N ARG A 36 -15.35 0.13 -14.51
CA ARG A 36 -16.06 1.43 -14.38
C ARG A 36 -16.96 1.77 -15.57
N HIS A 37 -16.57 1.34 -16.77
CA HIS A 37 -17.34 1.59 -18.00
C HIS A 37 -18.54 0.63 -18.20
N ARG A 38 -18.81 -0.27 -17.23
CA ARG A 38 -19.91 -1.24 -17.27
C ARG A 38 -20.69 -1.22 -15.95
N PRO A 39 -21.71 -0.34 -15.82
CA PRO A 39 -22.53 -0.26 -14.62
C PRO A 39 -23.11 -1.63 -14.24
N GLY A 40 -23.02 -2.03 -12.96
CA GLY A 40 -23.52 -3.31 -12.45
C GLY A 40 -22.57 -4.51 -12.54
N VAL A 41 -21.34 -4.34 -13.07
CA VAL A 41 -20.32 -5.41 -13.04
C VAL A 41 -19.71 -5.57 -11.65
N LEU A 42 -19.68 -4.51 -10.85
CA LEU A 42 -19.24 -4.56 -9.46
C LEU A 42 -20.47 -4.75 -8.57
N ASP A 43 -20.76 -5.99 -8.19
CA ASP A 43 -21.86 -6.23 -7.24
C ASP A 43 -21.54 -5.64 -5.85
N SER A 44 -22.58 -5.46 -5.03
CA SER A 44 -22.47 -4.84 -3.72
C SER A 44 -21.61 -5.66 -2.74
N GLU A 45 -21.56 -6.97 -2.90
CA GLU A 45 -20.72 -7.86 -2.10
C GLU A 45 -19.23 -7.62 -2.40
N THR A 46 -18.88 -7.56 -3.69
CA THR A 46 -17.53 -7.29 -4.19
C THR A 46 -17.07 -5.91 -3.76
N ALA A 47 -17.91 -4.88 -3.90
CA ALA A 47 -17.61 -3.53 -3.44
C ALA A 47 -17.33 -3.48 -1.93
N SER A 48 -18.15 -4.17 -1.13
CA SER A 48 -17.99 -4.23 0.34
C SER A 48 -16.69 -4.94 0.73
N ARG A 49 -16.35 -6.02 0.03
CA ARG A 49 -15.09 -6.76 0.22
C ARG A 49 -13.88 -5.90 -0.11
N LEU A 50 -13.92 -5.15 -1.21
CA LEU A 50 -12.84 -4.22 -1.58
C LEU A 50 -12.67 -3.14 -0.51
N GLN A 51 -13.77 -2.58 0.00
CA GLN A 51 -13.71 -1.58 1.06
C GLN A 51 -13.09 -2.13 2.35
N ALA A 52 -13.45 -3.35 2.76
CA ALA A 52 -12.86 -3.98 3.94
C ALA A 52 -11.36 -4.24 3.75
N VAL A 53 -10.97 -4.92 2.67
CA VAL A 53 -9.57 -5.31 2.42
C VAL A 53 -8.66 -4.10 2.25
N PHE A 54 -9.07 -3.13 1.41
CA PHE A 54 -8.23 -1.96 1.14
C PHE A 54 -8.29 -0.91 2.24
N GLY A 55 -9.37 -0.87 3.04
CA GLY A 55 -9.40 -0.11 4.28
C GLY A 55 -8.39 -0.63 5.30
N GLU A 56 -8.36 -1.95 5.52
CA GLU A 56 -7.35 -2.57 6.39
C GLU A 56 -5.91 -2.32 5.89
N GLN A 57 -5.67 -2.41 4.58
CA GLN A 57 -4.34 -2.08 4.03
C GLN A 57 -3.97 -0.61 4.24
N GLN A 58 -4.93 0.31 4.09
CA GLN A 58 -4.71 1.74 4.34
C GLN A 58 -4.29 1.98 5.80
N ASP A 59 -4.93 1.30 6.75
CA ASP A 59 -4.65 1.42 8.18
C ASP A 59 -3.28 0.86 8.58
N LEU A 60 -2.68 0.00 7.76
CA LEU A 60 -1.33 -0.53 7.97
C LEU A 60 -0.22 0.40 7.44
N LEU A 61 -0.48 1.27 6.46
CA LEU A 61 0.54 2.15 5.89
C LEU A 61 1.27 3.04 6.92
N PRO A 62 0.59 3.62 7.94
CA PRO A 62 1.25 4.38 8.98
C PRO A 62 2.28 3.57 9.77
N VAL A 63 2.04 2.27 9.99
CA VAL A 63 2.98 1.38 10.71
C VAL A 63 4.25 1.20 9.90
N PHE A 64 4.14 0.96 8.59
CA PHE A 64 5.31 0.89 7.72
C PHE A 64 6.05 2.22 7.67
N ARG A 65 5.33 3.35 7.62
CA ARG A 65 5.96 4.67 7.63
C ARG A 65 6.74 4.92 8.91
N GLU A 66 6.17 4.57 10.07
CA GLU A 66 6.88 4.69 11.34
C GLU A 66 8.10 3.78 11.41
N GLN A 67 8.02 2.56 10.88
CA GLN A 67 9.18 1.67 10.76
C GLN A 67 10.32 2.31 9.95
N LEU A 68 10.01 2.94 8.80
CA LEU A 68 11.00 3.63 7.97
C LEU A 68 11.62 4.83 8.70
N VAL A 69 10.82 5.62 9.40
CA VAL A 69 11.31 6.75 10.23
C VAL A 69 12.26 6.24 11.31
N ARG A 70 11.92 5.16 12.00
CA ARG A 70 12.79 4.55 13.03
C ARG A 70 14.14 4.10 12.48
N TRP A 71 14.17 3.58 11.26
CA TRP A 71 15.42 3.22 10.61
C TRP A 71 16.28 4.43 10.21
N LEU A 72 15.69 5.56 9.84
CA LEU A 72 16.44 6.77 9.50
C LEU A 72 17.24 7.36 10.68
N GLU A 73 16.86 7.03 11.91
CA GLU A 73 17.57 7.40 13.15
C GLU A 73 18.79 6.51 13.46
N LEU A 74 18.99 5.43 12.70
CA LEU A 74 20.13 4.52 12.86
C LEU A 74 21.38 5.03 12.10
N PRO A 75 22.58 4.53 12.45
CA PRO A 75 23.77 4.73 11.64
C PRO A 75 23.67 3.94 10.33
N LEU A 76 23.07 4.55 9.31
CA LEU A 76 22.86 3.98 7.99
C LEU A 76 24.01 4.28 7.02
N ASP A 77 24.29 3.34 6.11
CA ASP A 77 25.04 3.65 4.90
C ASP A 77 24.19 4.41 3.86
N GLU A 78 24.84 4.88 2.79
CA GLU A 78 24.19 5.66 1.74
C GLU A 78 23.12 4.84 1.00
N HIS A 79 23.36 3.55 0.76
CA HIS A 79 22.42 2.69 0.05
C HIS A 79 21.15 2.45 0.87
N GLN A 80 21.28 2.16 2.16
CA GLN A 80 20.16 2.00 3.08
C GLN A 80 19.32 3.28 3.17
N ARG A 81 19.99 4.45 3.27
CA ARG A 81 19.29 5.75 3.32
C ARG A 81 18.52 6.04 2.04
N LEU A 82 19.13 5.79 0.88
CA LEU A 82 18.46 5.96 -0.41
C LEU A 82 17.27 5.01 -0.55
N GLU A 83 17.43 3.76 -0.12
CA GLU A 83 16.35 2.77 -0.20
C GLU A 83 15.18 3.13 0.71
N ILE A 84 15.43 3.58 1.94
CA ILE A 84 14.35 4.04 2.84
C ILE A 84 13.62 5.26 2.26
N ASN A 85 14.34 6.20 1.63
CA ASN A 85 13.71 7.33 0.95
C ASN A 85 12.85 6.89 -0.24
N ARG A 86 13.32 5.92 -1.03
CA ARG A 86 12.55 5.31 -2.12
C ARG A 86 11.28 4.64 -1.57
N LEU A 87 11.39 3.90 -0.47
CA LEU A 87 10.24 3.23 0.14
C LEU A 87 9.20 4.20 0.71
N ASN A 88 9.60 5.39 1.18
CA ASN A 88 8.63 6.43 1.54
C ASN A 88 7.77 6.84 0.32
N ALA A 89 8.39 7.00 -0.85
CA ALA A 89 7.67 7.29 -2.09
C ALA A 89 6.82 6.10 -2.57
N VAL A 90 7.23 4.87 -2.29
CA VAL A 90 6.40 3.68 -2.53
C VAL A 90 5.16 3.71 -1.65
N LEU A 91 5.29 4.00 -0.34
CA LEU A 91 4.15 4.10 0.57
C LEU A 91 3.18 5.22 0.18
N ASP A 92 3.66 6.34 -0.35
CA ASP A 92 2.82 7.41 -0.90
C ASP A 92 2.01 6.90 -2.10
N GLN A 93 2.65 6.23 -3.06
CA GLN A 93 1.96 5.64 -4.22
C GLN A 93 0.96 4.56 -3.83
N MET A 94 1.29 3.73 -2.83
CA MET A 94 0.36 2.72 -2.31
C MET A 94 -0.88 3.38 -1.72
N LYS A 95 -0.70 4.46 -0.94
CA LYS A 95 -1.82 5.23 -0.39
C LYS A 95 -2.73 5.76 -1.50
N ASP A 96 -2.16 6.41 -2.50
CA ASP A 96 -2.92 6.97 -3.63
C ASP A 96 -3.69 5.88 -4.39
N ALA A 97 -3.04 4.73 -4.64
CA ALA A 97 -3.67 3.60 -5.32
C ALA A 97 -4.83 3.01 -4.50
N ILE A 98 -4.64 2.85 -3.19
CA ILE A 98 -5.69 2.35 -2.27
C ILE A 98 -6.87 3.33 -2.22
N GLU A 99 -6.61 4.62 -2.07
CA GLU A 99 -7.67 5.64 -2.07
C GLU A 99 -8.45 5.64 -3.39
N HIS A 100 -7.76 5.44 -4.51
CA HIS A 100 -8.41 5.31 -5.81
C HIS A 100 -9.28 4.05 -5.90
N ILE A 101 -8.80 2.89 -5.45
CA ILE A 101 -9.58 1.64 -5.39
C ILE A 101 -10.85 1.84 -4.55
N LEU A 102 -10.72 2.45 -3.37
CA LEU A 102 -11.85 2.70 -2.48
C LEU A 102 -12.87 3.67 -3.10
N SER A 103 -12.40 4.67 -3.85
CA SER A 103 -13.27 5.58 -4.61
C SER A 103 -14.04 4.84 -5.71
N LEU A 104 -13.37 3.99 -6.50
CA LEU A 104 -13.99 3.17 -7.54
C LEU A 104 -15.02 2.20 -6.96
N ALA A 105 -14.73 1.60 -5.80
CA ALA A 105 -15.66 0.70 -5.11
C ALA A 105 -16.92 1.42 -4.60
N LYS A 106 -16.81 2.69 -4.15
CA LYS A 106 -17.96 3.49 -3.69
C LYS A 106 -18.84 3.98 -4.83
N ASN A 107 -18.24 4.31 -5.98
CA ASN A 107 -18.93 4.91 -7.14
C ASN A 107 -19.48 3.87 -8.13
N GLY A 108 -19.25 2.58 -7.91
CA GLY A 108 -19.69 1.48 -8.78
C GLY A 108 -21.13 0.99 -8.53
N HIS A 109 -21.89 1.65 -7.66
CA HIS A 109 -23.27 1.31 -7.28
C HIS A 109 -24.31 2.04 -8.12
#